data_AF-A0A7S1E8V0-F1
#
_entry.id   AF-A0A7S1E8V0-F1
#
_cell.length_a   1.000
_cell.length_b   1.000
_cell.length_c   1.000
_cell.angle_alpha   90.00
_cell.angle_beta   90.00
_cell.angle_gamma   90.00
#
_symmetry.space_group_name_H-M   'P 1'
#
loop_
_entity.id
_entity.type
_entity.pdbx_description
1 polymer ?
#
loop_
_entity_poly.entity_id
_entity_poly.type
_entity_poly.pdbx_seq_one_letter_code
_entity_poly.pdbx_strand_id
1 'polypeptide(L)'
;GNPLDFIAAYQERIKPRIPAGLPRFCGGLAGYFGYEAVRAIEKRLASTHKEGGLGTPDILLLLSEEVAVIDNLSGRLYLIVWADPRQPEAYFRATKRLTQLRDQLHYSVSVPRVTRSEHHAVQRDFSKAELMAAVERAKDYIAAGDLMQIVIGQRL
;
A
#
# COMPACT_ATOMS: atom_id res chain seq x y z
N GLY A 1 16.40 -11.97 -7.61
CA GLY A 1 15.85 -11.28 -8.80
C GLY A 1 15.30 -9.93 -8.39
N ASN A 2 15.14 -8.99 -9.31
CA ASN A 2 14.54 -7.68 -9.02
C ASN A 2 13.06 -7.89 -8.60
N PRO A 3 12.62 -7.39 -7.43
CA PRO A 3 11.23 -7.56 -6.99
C PRO A 3 10.21 -6.90 -7.92
N LEU A 4 10.57 -5.81 -8.61
CA LEU A 4 9.68 -5.12 -9.55
C LEU A 4 9.39 -5.98 -10.80
N ASP A 5 10.42 -6.66 -11.32
CA ASP A 5 10.26 -7.58 -12.45
C ASP A 5 9.35 -8.76 -12.08
N PHE A 6 9.50 -9.27 -10.85
CA PHE A 6 8.62 -10.30 -10.34
C PHE A 6 7.17 -9.82 -10.25
N ILE A 7 6.93 -8.63 -9.70
CA ILE A 7 5.57 -8.06 -9.57
C ILE A 7 4.94 -7.87 -10.95
N ALA A 8 5.68 -7.31 -11.92
CA ALA A 8 5.21 -7.15 -13.28
C ALA A 8 4.83 -8.51 -13.91
N ALA A 9 5.72 -9.50 -13.82
CA ALA A 9 5.46 -10.84 -14.34
C ALA A 9 4.32 -11.57 -13.60
N TYR A 10 4.14 -11.29 -12.31
CA TYR A 10 3.07 -11.86 -11.50
C TYR A 10 1.71 -11.27 -11.88
N GLN A 11 1.63 -9.96 -12.07
CA GLN A 11 0.40 -9.25 -12.48
C GLN A 11 -0.11 -9.76 -13.84
N GLU A 12 0.77 -10.11 -14.76
CA GLU A 12 0.39 -10.67 -16.07
C GLU A 12 -0.41 -11.99 -15.97
N ARG A 13 -0.29 -12.71 -14.85
CA ARG A 13 -1.03 -13.97 -14.61
C ARG A 13 -2.49 -13.71 -14.23
N ILE A 14 -2.85 -12.47 -13.90
CA ILE A 14 -4.12 -12.11 -13.28
C ILE A 14 -4.77 -11.02 -14.12
N LYS A 15 -5.62 -11.46 -15.06
CA LYS A 15 -6.32 -10.59 -16.01
C LYS A 15 -7.83 -10.85 -15.96
N PRO A 16 -8.51 -10.39 -14.90
CA PRO A 16 -9.96 -10.52 -14.80
C PRO A 16 -10.63 -9.67 -15.89
N ARG A 17 -11.70 -10.20 -16.48
CA ARG A 17 -12.59 -9.39 -17.32
C ARG A 17 -13.42 -8.50 -16.41
N ILE A 18 -13.32 -7.18 -16.58
CA ILE A 18 -14.11 -6.19 -15.84
C ILE A 18 -15.22 -5.65 -16.75
N PRO A 19 -16.50 -5.99 -16.51
CA PRO A 19 -17.63 -5.41 -17.25
C PRO A 19 -17.73 -3.89 -17.10
N ALA A 20 -18.32 -3.24 -18.10
CA ALA A 20 -18.66 -1.82 -18.02
C ALA A 20 -19.63 -1.56 -16.86
N GLY A 21 -19.49 -0.41 -16.19
CA GLY A 21 -20.35 0.01 -15.09
C GLY A 21 -19.90 -0.45 -13.69
N LEU A 22 -18.78 -1.18 -13.58
CA LEU A 22 -18.14 -1.46 -12.30
C LEU A 22 -17.24 -0.31 -11.82
N PRO A 23 -16.92 -0.24 -10.50
CA PRO A 23 -16.00 0.74 -9.96
C PRO A 23 -14.59 0.65 -10.53
N ARG A 24 -13.81 1.73 -10.38
CA ARG A 24 -12.43 1.82 -10.91
C ARG A 24 -11.51 0.71 -10.39
N PHE A 25 -11.66 0.32 -9.13
CA PHE A 25 -10.90 -0.76 -8.52
C PHE A 25 -11.83 -1.95 -8.26
N CYS A 26 -11.61 -3.04 -8.99
CA CYS A 26 -12.40 -4.26 -8.90
C CYS A 26 -11.62 -5.44 -8.30
N GLY A 27 -10.51 -5.15 -7.61
CA GLY A 27 -9.52 -6.13 -7.17
C GLY A 27 -8.18 -5.97 -7.88
N GLY A 28 -7.18 -6.71 -7.43
CA GLY A 28 -5.80 -6.64 -7.91
C GLY A 28 -4.80 -6.50 -6.78
N LEU A 29 -3.57 -6.08 -7.10
CA LEU A 29 -2.53 -5.87 -6.10
C LEU A 29 -2.80 -4.56 -5.34
N ALA A 30 -3.03 -4.67 -4.03
CA ALA A 30 -3.24 -3.55 -3.13
C ALA A 30 -2.22 -3.58 -2.00
N GLY A 31 -1.55 -2.47 -1.73
CA GLY A 31 -0.53 -2.40 -0.69
C GLY A 31 0.38 -1.19 -0.88
N TYR A 32 1.67 -1.34 -0.60
CA TYR A 32 2.62 -0.22 -0.66
C TYR A 32 3.96 -0.60 -1.26
N PHE A 33 4.62 0.43 -1.78
CA PHE A 33 6.05 0.47 -2.06
C PHE A 33 6.65 1.45 -1.05
N GLY A 34 7.50 0.95 -0.16
CA GLY A 34 8.24 1.75 0.79
C GLY A 34 9.33 2.55 0.07
N TYR A 35 9.87 3.56 0.76
CA TYR A 35 10.93 4.40 0.20
C TYR A 35 12.13 3.58 -0.31
N GLU A 36 12.51 2.54 0.43
CA GLU A 36 13.66 1.69 0.09
C GLU A 36 13.45 0.83 -1.16
N ALA A 37 12.22 0.73 -1.69
CA ALA A 37 11.97 0.12 -3.00
C ALA A 37 12.75 0.83 -4.13
N VAL A 38 13.15 2.09 -3.94
CA VAL A 38 14.03 2.83 -4.86
C VAL A 38 15.35 2.10 -5.12
N ARG A 39 15.84 1.28 -4.18
CA ARG A 39 17.09 0.51 -4.32
C ARG A 39 17.02 -0.53 -5.45
N ALA A 40 15.81 -0.96 -5.83
CA ALA A 40 15.59 -1.86 -6.96
C ALA A 40 15.63 -1.13 -8.32
N ILE A 41 15.57 0.21 -8.32
CA ILE A 41 15.53 1.05 -9.51
C ILE A 41 16.87 1.76 -9.69
N GLU A 42 17.39 2.37 -8.61
CA GLU A 42 18.59 3.20 -8.67
C GLU A 42 19.86 2.48 -8.23
N LYS A 43 20.75 2.24 -9.20
CA LYS A 43 21.98 1.48 -9.03
C LYS A 43 22.90 2.05 -7.95
N ARG A 44 22.97 3.38 -7.81
CA ARG A 44 23.78 4.05 -6.78
C ARG A 44 23.30 3.78 -5.36
N LEU A 45 22.02 3.45 -5.20
CA LEU A 45 21.40 3.18 -3.90
C LEU A 45 21.30 1.69 -3.58
N ALA A 46 21.55 0.80 -4.54
CA ALA A 46 21.37 -0.64 -4.39
C ALA A 46 22.10 -1.24 -3.18
N SER A 47 23.28 -0.72 -2.84
CA SER A 47 24.09 -1.16 -1.69
C SER A 47 24.00 -0.23 -0.48
N THR A 48 23.16 0.80 -0.51
CA THR A 48 23.04 1.75 0.60
C THR A 48 22.02 1.24 1.60
N HIS A 49 22.45 0.96 2.83
CA HIS A 49 21.57 0.52 3.91
C HIS A 49 21.79 1.42 5.13
N LYS A 50 20.70 2.02 5.62
CA LYS A 50 20.69 2.76 6.89
C LYS A 50 20.12 1.86 7.98
N GLU A 51 20.76 1.88 9.13
CA GLU A 51 20.23 1.27 10.35
C GLU A 51 19.06 2.11 10.92
N GLY A 52 18.21 1.50 11.75
CA GLY A 52 17.15 2.24 12.46
C GLY A 52 15.79 2.37 11.75
N GLY A 53 15.39 1.39 10.92
CA GLY A 53 14.08 1.36 10.24
C GLY A 53 12.91 0.83 11.09
N LEU A 54 11.75 0.62 10.45
CA LEU A 54 10.55 0.04 11.07
C LEU A 54 10.49 -1.51 11.00
N GLY A 55 11.49 -2.14 10.39
CA GLY A 55 11.48 -3.59 10.14
C GLY A 55 10.40 -4.05 9.15
N THR A 56 9.79 -3.12 8.43
CA THR A 56 8.78 -3.40 7.40
C THR A 56 9.44 -3.79 6.08
N PRO A 57 8.81 -4.67 5.28
CA PRO A 57 9.32 -4.99 3.95
C PRO A 57 9.33 -3.75 3.04
N ASP A 58 10.24 -3.72 2.07
CA ASP A 58 10.33 -2.62 1.09
C ASP A 58 9.10 -2.55 0.19
N ILE A 59 8.47 -3.69 -0.09
CA ILE A 59 7.25 -3.79 -0.90
C ILE A 59 6.35 -4.86 -0.27
N LEU A 60 5.08 -4.53 -0.04
CA LEU A 60 4.07 -5.47 0.42
C LEU A 60 2.77 -5.24 -0.33
N LEU A 61 2.35 -6.23 -1.12
CA LEU A 61 1.14 -6.19 -1.94
C LEU A 61 0.27 -7.41 -1.65
N LEU A 62 -1.01 -7.17 -1.37
CA LEU A 62 -2.06 -8.18 -1.25
C LEU A 62 -2.73 -8.36 -2.60
N LEU A 63 -2.82 -9.61 -3.08
CA LEU A 63 -3.74 -9.93 -4.16
C LEU A 63 -5.18 -9.93 -3.63
N SER A 64 -5.91 -8.87 -3.95
CA SER A 64 -7.31 -8.68 -3.52
C SER A 64 -8.26 -9.20 -4.59
N GLU A 65 -8.75 -10.43 -4.41
CA GLU A 65 -9.70 -11.10 -5.32
C GLU A 65 -11.15 -10.95 -4.88
N GLU A 66 -11.35 -10.53 -3.63
CA GLU A 66 -12.65 -10.25 -3.01
C GLU A 66 -12.63 -8.82 -2.47
N VAL A 67 -13.49 -7.95 -3.01
CA VAL A 67 -13.55 -6.54 -2.60
C VAL A 67 -14.98 -6.06 -2.41
N ALA A 68 -15.16 -5.21 -1.40
CA ALA A 68 -16.36 -4.42 -1.17
C ALA A 68 -16.03 -2.95 -1.50
N VAL A 69 -16.70 -2.39 -2.50
CA VAL A 69 -16.49 -0.99 -2.93
C VAL A 69 -17.71 -0.17 -2.59
N ILE A 70 -17.53 0.83 -1.72
CA ILE A 70 -18.58 1.75 -1.29
C ILE A 70 -18.48 3.01 -2.14
N ASP A 71 -19.49 3.24 -2.97
CA ASP A 71 -19.68 4.49 -3.69
C ASP A 71 -20.62 5.39 -2.88
N ASN A 72 -20.03 6.31 -2.12
CA ASN A 72 -20.76 7.26 -1.29
C ASN A 72 -21.53 8.30 -2.11
N LEU A 73 -21.16 8.56 -3.37
CA LEU A 73 -21.84 9.54 -4.21
C LEU A 73 -23.17 8.97 -4.72
N SER A 74 -23.17 7.72 -5.18
CA SER A 74 -24.39 7.06 -5.65
C SER A 74 -25.13 6.26 -4.57
N GLY A 75 -24.56 6.12 -3.37
CA GLY A 75 -25.12 5.36 -2.26
C GLY A 75 -25.14 3.84 -2.52
N ARG A 76 -24.16 3.33 -3.28
CA ARG A 76 -24.11 1.92 -3.71
C ARG A 76 -22.96 1.17 -3.06
N LEU A 77 -23.20 -0.11 -2.77
CA LEU A 77 -22.18 -1.07 -2.39
C LEU A 77 -22.03 -2.12 -3.50
N TYR A 78 -20.80 -2.29 -3.98
CA TYR A 78 -20.44 -3.33 -4.93
C TYR A 78 -19.69 -4.43 -4.19
N LEU A 79 -20.18 -5.67 -4.27
CA LEU A 79 -19.44 -6.86 -3.85
C LEU A 79 -18.89 -7.53 -5.11
N ILE A 80 -17.58 -7.72 -5.17
CA ILE A 80 -16.88 -8.27 -6.33
C ILE A 80 -16.02 -9.44 -5.85
N VAL A 81 -16.20 -10.60 -6.47
CA VAL A 81 -15.43 -11.82 -6.21
C VAL A 81 -14.95 -12.35 -7.54
N TRP A 82 -13.63 -12.54 -7.67
CA TRP A 82 -13.07 -13.12 -8.89
C TRP A 82 -13.28 -14.63 -8.92
N ALA A 83 -13.62 -15.14 -10.11
CA ALA A 83 -13.71 -16.56 -10.37
C ALA A 83 -12.61 -16.94 -11.36
N ASP A 84 -11.68 -17.80 -10.94
CA ASP A 84 -10.66 -18.35 -11.83
C ASP A 84 -11.24 -19.55 -12.61
N PRO A 85 -11.53 -19.41 -13.92
CA PRO A 85 -12.18 -20.47 -14.70
C PRO A 85 -11.31 -21.73 -14.87
N ARG A 86 -10.02 -21.67 -14.51
CA ARG A 86 -9.14 -22.85 -14.53
C ARG A 86 -9.41 -23.80 -13.37
N GLN A 87 -10.15 -23.35 -12.34
CA GLN A 87 -10.50 -24.17 -11.19
C GLN A 87 -11.90 -24.79 -11.35
N PRO A 88 -12.10 -26.04 -10.90
CA PRO A 88 -13.43 -26.67 -10.92
C PRO A 88 -14.46 -25.87 -10.13
N GLU A 89 -15.69 -25.79 -10.65
CA GLU A 89 -16.82 -25.11 -10.00
C GLU A 89 -16.56 -23.63 -9.63
N ALA A 90 -15.61 -22.96 -10.29
CA ALA A 90 -15.20 -21.61 -9.91
C ALA A 90 -16.36 -20.60 -9.88
N TYR A 91 -17.24 -20.65 -10.89
CA TYR A 91 -18.42 -19.79 -10.94
C TYR A 91 -19.40 -20.06 -9.80
N PHE A 92 -19.67 -21.33 -9.51
CA PHE A 92 -20.54 -21.72 -8.40
C PHE A 92 -19.97 -21.26 -7.06
N ARG A 93 -18.66 -21.46 -6.82
CA ARG A 93 -17.98 -21.03 -5.60
C ARG A 93 -17.99 -19.50 -5.44
N ALA A 94 -17.70 -18.75 -6.49
CA ALA A 94 -17.72 -17.28 -6.45
C ALA A 94 -19.14 -16.74 -6.19
N THR A 95 -20.15 -17.31 -6.82
CA THR A 95 -21.56 -16.94 -6.59
C THR A 95 -21.99 -17.27 -5.16
N LYS A 96 -21.63 -18.45 -4.65
CA LYS A 96 -21.87 -18.83 -3.25
C LYS A 96 -21.19 -17.85 -2.29
N ARG A 97 -19.96 -17.44 -2.59
CA ARG A 97 -19.22 -16.46 -1.78
C ARG A 97 -19.87 -15.07 -1.80
N LEU A 98 -20.34 -14.59 -2.95
CA LEU A 98 -21.10 -13.34 -3.05
C LEU A 98 -22.37 -13.38 -2.20
N THR A 99 -23.12 -14.49 -2.24
CA THR A 99 -24.31 -14.69 -1.39
C THR A 99 -23.93 -14.61 0.09
N GLN A 100 -22.86 -15.30 0.52
CA GLN A 100 -22.40 -15.24 1.91
C GLN A 100 -22.01 -13.81 2.34
N LEU A 101 -21.28 -13.08 1.49
CA LEU A 101 -20.89 -11.69 1.78
C LEU A 101 -22.11 -10.76 1.86
N ARG A 102 -23.09 -10.93 0.97
CA ARG A 102 -24.35 -10.20 1.03
C ARG A 102 -25.10 -10.51 2.32
N ASP A 103 -25.18 -11.79 2.69
CA ASP A 103 -25.89 -12.23 3.88
C ASP A 103 -25.25 -11.66 5.16
N GLN A 104 -23.91 -11.50 5.17
CA GLN A 104 -23.19 -10.84 6.26
C GLN A 104 -23.63 -9.38 6.50
N LEU A 105 -24.05 -8.67 5.45
CA LEU A 105 -24.51 -7.28 5.56
C LEU A 105 -25.86 -7.13 6.26
N HIS A 106 -26.65 -8.21 6.34
CA HIS A 106 -27.92 -8.20 7.06
C HIS A 106 -27.77 -8.27 8.57
N TYR A 107 -26.59 -8.68 9.07
CA TYR A 107 -26.34 -8.75 10.51
C TYR A 107 -25.94 -7.39 11.05
N SER A 108 -26.62 -6.98 12.11
CA SER A 108 -26.23 -5.81 12.88
C SER A 108 -24.87 -6.05 13.54
N VAL A 109 -23.95 -5.11 13.39
CA VAL A 109 -22.66 -5.12 14.08
C VAL A 109 -22.74 -4.26 15.33
N SER A 110 -22.23 -4.79 16.45
CA SER A 110 -21.98 -3.94 17.61
C SER A 110 -20.83 -3.00 17.27
N VAL A 111 -21.08 -1.69 17.27
CA VAL A 111 -20.03 -0.71 17.06
C VAL A 111 -19.04 -0.82 18.22
N PRO A 112 -17.76 -1.11 17.96
CA PRO A 112 -16.78 -1.21 19.04
C PRO A 112 -16.69 0.12 19.78
N ARG A 113 -16.65 0.06 21.12
CA ARG A 113 -16.47 1.25 21.95
C ARG A 113 -15.08 1.83 21.66
N VAL A 114 -15.05 3.04 21.14
CA VAL A 114 -13.79 3.78 20.95
C VAL A 114 -13.36 4.30 22.32
N THR A 115 -12.30 3.73 22.87
CA THR A 115 -11.64 4.24 24.06
C THR A 115 -10.53 5.21 23.67
N ARG A 116 -10.30 6.23 24.50
CA ARG A 116 -9.15 7.10 24.32
C ARG A 116 -7.88 6.27 24.53
N SER A 117 -6.95 6.31 23.57
CA SER A 117 -5.65 5.67 23.72
C SER A 117 -4.79 6.43 24.74
N GLU A 118 -3.85 5.73 25.37
CA GLU A 118 -2.81 6.37 26.16
C GLU A 118 -2.00 7.32 25.28
N HIS A 119 -1.57 8.44 25.88
CA HIS A 119 -0.73 9.41 25.20
C HIS A 119 0.74 9.06 25.48
N HIS A 120 1.52 8.87 24.42
CA HIS A 120 2.96 8.67 24.53
C HIS A 120 3.71 9.98 24.24
N ALA A 121 4.82 10.21 24.92
CA ALA A 121 5.71 11.31 24.59
C ALA A 121 6.31 11.10 23.19
N VAL A 122 6.47 12.19 22.43
CA VAL A 122 7.14 12.17 21.13
C VAL A 122 8.59 11.72 21.28
N GLN A 123 9.01 10.73 20.50
CA GLN A 123 10.38 10.23 20.52
C GLN A 123 11.17 10.88 19.39
N ARG A 124 12.45 11.20 19.63
CA ARG A 124 13.29 11.83 18.61
C ARG A 124 14.64 11.14 18.59
N ASP A 125 14.84 10.30 17.58
CA ASP A 125 16.13 9.65 17.33
C ASP A 125 17.15 10.62 16.72
N PHE A 126 16.66 11.71 16.11
CA PHE A 126 17.46 12.75 15.49
C PHE A 126 17.24 14.08 16.19
N SER A 127 18.30 14.65 16.77
CA SER A 127 18.18 15.87 17.55
C SER A 127 17.90 17.08 16.66
N LYS A 128 17.29 18.12 17.25
CA LYS A 128 17.05 19.39 16.55
C LYS A 128 18.36 20.00 16.02
N ALA A 129 19.45 19.90 16.79
CA ALA A 129 20.74 20.44 16.38
C ALA A 129 21.30 19.71 15.15
N GLU A 130 21.21 18.38 15.13
CA GLU A 130 21.64 17.56 13.99
C GLU A 130 20.81 17.83 12.73
N LEU A 131 19.49 18.04 12.89
CA LEU A 131 18.63 18.44 11.78
C LEU A 131 19.02 19.79 11.21
N MET A 132 19.24 20.80 12.06
CA MET A 132 19.68 22.12 11.60
C MET A 132 21.03 22.02 10.88
N ALA A 133 21.97 21.23 11.39
CA ALA A 133 23.26 21.00 10.74
C ALA A 133 23.10 20.29 9.37
N ALA A 134 22.17 19.34 9.25
CA ALA A 134 21.86 18.69 7.97
C ALA A 134 21.26 19.68 6.96
N VAL A 135 20.41 20.60 7.41
CA VAL A 135 19.81 21.65 6.57
C VAL A 135 20.88 22.64 6.07
N GLU A 136 21.81 23.08 6.93
CA GLU A 136 22.88 23.98 6.49
C GLU A 136 23.79 23.31 5.46
N ARG A 137 24.20 22.05 5.68
CA ARG A 137 24.96 21.29 4.67
C ARG A 137 24.22 21.15 3.34
N ALA A 138 22.91 20.95 3.38
CA ALA A 138 22.09 20.89 2.17
C ALA A 138 22.10 22.22 1.40
N LYS A 139 22.07 23.37 2.09
CA LYS A 139 22.18 24.68 1.46
C LYS A 139 23.55 24.89 0.81
N ASP A 140 24.62 24.43 1.45
CA ASP A 140 25.97 24.51 0.88
C ASP A 140 26.05 23.73 -0.45
N TYR A 141 25.50 22.52 -0.50
CA TYR A 141 25.41 21.74 -1.75
C TYR A 141 24.58 22.46 -2.83
N ILE A 142 23.50 23.15 -2.44
CA ILE A 142 22.69 23.94 -3.39
C ILE A 142 23.49 25.13 -3.92
N ALA A 143 24.18 25.86 -3.04
CA ALA A 143 25.01 27.01 -3.41
C ALA A 143 26.20 26.61 -4.30
N ALA A 144 26.77 25.43 -4.09
CA ALA A 144 27.81 24.85 -4.92
C ALA A 144 27.31 24.36 -6.30
N GLY A 145 25.98 24.26 -6.48
CA GLY A 145 25.36 23.80 -7.72
C GLY A 145 25.20 22.28 -7.84
N ASP A 146 25.40 21.52 -6.76
CA ASP A 146 25.30 20.05 -6.78
C ASP A 146 23.86 19.56 -6.93
N LEU A 147 22.89 20.31 -6.41
CA LEU A 147 21.46 20.02 -6.49
C LEU A 147 20.62 21.30 -6.35
N MET A 148 19.39 21.30 -6.85
CA MET A 148 18.50 22.48 -6.75
C MET A 148 17.67 22.49 -5.46
N GLN A 149 17.27 21.31 -4.97
CA GLN A 149 16.47 21.15 -3.77
C GLN A 149 16.64 19.73 -3.19
N ILE A 150 16.57 19.60 -1.86
CA ILE A 150 16.49 18.31 -1.15
C ILE A 150 15.43 18.37 -0.05
N VAL A 151 14.75 17.25 0.18
CA VAL A 151 13.78 17.08 1.28
C VAL A 151 14.40 16.19 2.35
N ILE A 152 14.54 16.74 3.56
CA ILE A 152 15.10 16.01 4.72
C ILE A 152 13.93 15.57 5.61
N GLY A 153 13.75 14.26 5.74
CA GLY A 153 12.76 13.67 6.66
C GLY A 153 13.38 13.28 8.00
N GLN A 154 12.62 13.45 9.09
CA GLN A 154 12.92 12.87 10.40
C GLN A 154 11.70 12.10 10.91
N ARG A 155 11.93 11.01 11.66
CA ARG A 155 10.87 10.25 12.33
C ARG A 155 10.68 10.78 13.76
N LEU A 156 9.44 10.76 14.23
CA LEU A 156 8.99 11.22 15.55
C LEU A 156 8.25 10.10 16.31
#